data_AF-A0A928XBC5-F1
#
_entry.id   AF-A0A928XBC5-F1
#
_cell.length_a   1.000
_cell.length_b   1.000
_cell.length_c   1.000
_cell.angle_alpha   90.00
_cell.angle_beta   90.00
_cell.angle_gamma   90.00
#
_symmetry.space_group_name_H-M   'P 1'
#
loop_
_entity.id
_entity.type
_entity.pdbx_description
1 polymer ?
#
loop_
_entity_poly.entity_id
_entity_poly.type
_entity_poly.pdbx_seq_one_letter_code
_entity_poly.pdbx_strand_id
1 'polypeptide(L)'
;MTLEVSLSPDTEAKLRERAAASGKDVVAYVVEAVEEKLRTPASLAELLAPIHAATRQSGMSEDEIDTLIEEAREEVHAEKQGRKKA
;
A
#
# COMPACT_ATOMS: atom_id res chain seq x y z
N MET A 1 -20.92 4.56 -13.45
CA MET A 1 -22.21 4.43 -12.74
C MET A 1 -22.41 5.66 -11.87
N THR A 2 -23.65 5.99 -11.51
CA THR A 2 -23.94 7.10 -10.58
C THR A 2 -24.44 6.52 -9.26
N LEU A 3 -23.90 7.00 -8.14
CA LEU A 3 -24.27 6.59 -6.79
C LEU A 3 -24.59 7.85 -5.98
N GLU A 4 -25.74 7.87 -5.31
CA GLU A 4 -26.12 8.93 -4.38
C GLU A 4 -25.93 8.42 -2.94
N VAL A 5 -25.20 9.18 -2.13
CA VAL A 5 -24.90 8.83 -0.73
C VAL A 5 -25.16 10.03 0.16
N SER A 6 -26.02 9.85 1.16
CA SER A 6 -26.27 10.87 2.18
C SER A 6 -25.19 10.83 3.26
N LEU A 7 -24.40 11.90 3.37
CA LEU A 7 -23.40 12.06 4.42
C LEU A 7 -23.99 12.82 5.61
N SER A 8 -23.57 12.48 6.83
CA SER A 8 -23.84 13.36 7.97
C SER A 8 -23.11 14.70 7.80
N PRO A 9 -23.61 15.81 8.37
CA PRO A 9 -22.96 17.12 8.26
C PRO A 9 -21.48 17.08 8.70
N ASP A 10 -21.16 16.36 9.77
CA ASP A 10 -19.81 16.21 10.28
C ASP A 10 -18.88 15.48 9.30
N THR A 11 -19.41 14.46 8.60
CA THR A 11 -18.66 13.69 7.60
C THR A 11 -18.39 14.54 6.37
N GLU A 12 -19.40 15.30 5.92
CA GLU A 12 -19.26 16.23 4.80
C GLU A 12 -18.22 17.32 5.08
N ALA A 13 -18.23 17.89 6.30
CA ALA A 13 -17.25 18.89 6.71
C ALA A 13 -15.81 18.35 6.65
N LYS A 14 -15.56 17.17 7.23
CA LYS A 14 -14.25 16.50 7.20
C LYS A 14 -13.83 16.14 5.77
N LEU A 15 -14.77 15.73 4.93
CA LEU A 15 -14.50 15.42 3.54
C LEU A 15 -14.01 16.65 2.77
N ARG A 16 -14.70 17.78 2.92
CA ARG A 16 -14.31 19.05 2.29
C ARG A 16 -12.94 19.53 2.76
N GLU A 17 -12.69 19.46 4.07
CA GLU A 17 -11.39 19.80 4.66
C GLU A 17 -10.25 18.96 4.06
N ARG A 18 -10.42 17.64 4.00
CA ARG A 18 -9.40 16.73 3.48
C ARG A 18 -9.18 16.87 1.97
N ALA A 19 -10.25 17.10 1.21
CA ALA A 19 -10.16 17.39 -0.22
C ALA A 19 -9.34 18.67 -0.46
N ALA A 20 -9.67 19.75 0.26
CA ALA A 20 -8.96 21.02 0.17
C ALA A 20 -7.48 20.89 0.59
N ALA A 21 -7.19 20.19 1.69
CA ALA A 21 -5.82 19.92 2.14
C ALA A 21 -5.00 19.13 1.11
N SER A 22 -5.67 18.31 0.29
CA SER A 22 -5.05 17.53 -0.78
C SER A 22 -5.02 18.27 -2.13
N GLY A 23 -5.52 19.51 -2.20
CA GLY A 23 -5.62 20.30 -3.43
C GLY A 23 -6.60 19.73 -4.46
N LYS A 24 -7.55 18.88 -4.03
CA LYS A 24 -8.51 18.18 -4.89
C LYS A 24 -9.92 18.73 -4.66
N ASP A 25 -10.76 18.68 -5.70
CA ASP A 25 -12.19 18.87 -5.48
C ASP A 25 -12.79 17.68 -4.74
N VAL A 26 -13.95 17.90 -4.12
CA VAL A 26 -14.61 16.90 -3.26
C VAL A 26 -14.96 15.63 -4.04
N VAL A 27 -15.38 15.75 -5.30
CA VAL A 27 -15.80 14.60 -6.10
C VAL A 27 -14.59 13.75 -6.47
N ALA A 28 -13.51 14.37 -6.97
CA ALA A 28 -12.27 13.67 -7.27
C ALA A 28 -11.69 12.97 -6.03
N TYR A 29 -11.71 13.65 -4.88
CA TYR A 29 -11.26 13.07 -3.62
C TYR A 29 -12.09 11.85 -3.20
N VAL A 30 -13.42 11.91 -3.34
CA VAL A 30 -14.30 10.76 -3.04
C VAL A 30 -14.04 9.59 -3.96
N VAL A 31 -13.91 9.82 -5.27
CA VAL A 31 -13.65 8.75 -6.25
C VAL A 31 -12.34 8.05 -5.92
N GLU A 32 -11.26 8.80 -5.69
CA GLU A 32 -9.96 8.23 -5.36
C GLU A 32 -9.99 7.46 -4.04
N ALA A 33 -10.66 7.99 -3.01
CA ALA A 33 -10.80 7.31 -1.73
C ALA A 33 -11.57 5.98 -1.85
N VAL A 34 -12.61 5.93 -2.70
CA VAL A 34 -13.34 4.69 -2.99
C VAL A 34 -12.44 3.71 -3.74
N GLU A 35 -11.73 4.16 -4.78
CA GLU A 35 -10.81 3.31 -5.55
C GLU A 35 -9.66 2.75 -4.70
N GLU A 36 -9.08 3.56 -3.81
CA GLU A 36 -8.05 3.13 -2.87
C GLU A 36 -8.61 2.07 -1.91
N LYS A 37 -9.82 2.30 -1.39
CA LYS A 37 -10.46 1.36 -0.48
C LYS A 37 -10.79 0.03 -1.15
N LEU A 38 -11.17 0.05 -2.42
CA LEU A 38 -11.43 -1.14 -3.23
C LEU A 38 -10.14 -1.87 -3.66
N ARG A 39 -9.01 -1.16 -3.78
CA ARG A 39 -7.69 -1.74 -4.05
C ARG A 39 -7.06 -2.40 -2.83
N THR A 40 -7.47 -2.03 -1.62
CA THR A 40 -6.92 -2.61 -0.40
C THR A 40 -7.30 -4.09 -0.31
N PRO A 41 -6.33 -5.02 -0.25
CA PRO A 41 -6.62 -6.45 -0.10
C PRO A 41 -7.44 -6.72 1.15
N ALA A 42 -8.39 -7.65 1.09
CA ALA A 42 -9.28 -7.94 2.22
C ALA A 42 -8.54 -8.64 3.37
N SER A 43 -7.38 -9.23 3.10
CA SER A 43 -6.55 -9.90 4.10
C SER A 43 -5.04 -9.82 3.80
N LEU A 44 -4.22 -10.06 4.83
CA LEU A 44 -2.78 -10.23 4.68
C LEU A 44 -2.44 -11.38 3.70
N ALA A 45 -3.24 -12.45 3.69
CA ALA A 45 -3.04 -13.57 2.78
C ALA A 45 -3.26 -13.17 1.31
N GLU A 46 -4.25 -12.33 1.03
CA GLU A 46 -4.47 -11.77 -0.32
C GLU A 46 -3.36 -10.78 -0.70
N LEU A 47 -2.92 -9.94 0.24
CA LEU A 47 -1.80 -9.02 0.04
C LEU A 47 -0.52 -9.78 -0.35
N LEU A 48 -0.25 -10.91 0.33
CA LEU A 48 0.92 -11.75 0.10
C LEU A 48 0.73 -12.81 -1.00
N ALA A 49 -0.47 -12.94 -1.60
CA ALA A 49 -0.74 -13.95 -2.62
C ALA A 49 0.25 -13.92 -3.79
N PRO A 50 0.68 -12.74 -4.32
CA PRO A 50 1.71 -12.69 -5.35
C PRO A 50 3.07 -13.23 -4.90
N ILE A 51 3.47 -12.94 -3.66
CA ILE A 51 4.74 -13.43 -3.08
C ILE A 51 4.67 -14.94 -2.93
N HIS A 52 3.59 -15.48 -2.36
CA HIS A 52 3.40 -16.92 -2.24
C HIS A 52 3.42 -17.63 -3.62
N ALA A 53 2.89 -16.99 -4.66
CA ALA A 53 2.94 -17.53 -6.01
C ALA A 53 4.37 -17.51 -6.58
N ALA A 54 5.10 -16.42 -6.39
CA ALA A 54 6.51 -16.30 -6.82
C ALA A 54 7.40 -17.32 -6.10
N THR A 55 7.24 -17.47 -4.78
CA THR A 55 7.93 -18.48 -3.97
C THR A 55 7.68 -19.89 -4.52
N ARG A 56 6.41 -20.27 -4.76
CA ARG A 56 6.10 -21.59 -5.33
C ARG A 56 6.68 -21.80 -6.73
N GLN A 57 6.68 -20.77 -7.57
CA GLN A 57 7.25 -20.85 -8.92
C GLN A 57 8.77 -20.93 -8.93
N SER A 58 9.44 -20.32 -7.95
CA SER A 58 10.90 -20.34 -7.83
C SER A 58 11.45 -21.73 -7.55
N GLY A 59 10.65 -22.61 -6.92
CA GLY A 59 11.10 -23.92 -6.47
C GLY A 59 12.13 -23.89 -5.33
N MET A 60 12.42 -22.70 -4.76
CA MET A 60 13.32 -22.53 -3.65
C MET A 60 12.75 -23.18 -2.38
N SER A 61 13.63 -23.78 -1.59
CA SER A 61 13.33 -24.19 -0.22
C SER A 61 13.17 -22.98 0.70
N GLU A 62 12.59 -23.22 1.87
CA GLU A 62 12.40 -22.18 2.90
C GLU A 62 13.74 -21.56 3.33
N ASP A 63 14.76 -22.39 3.58
CA ASP A 63 16.10 -21.94 3.96
C ASP A 63 16.76 -21.05 2.89
N GLU A 64 16.54 -21.36 1.60
CA GLU A 64 17.06 -20.56 0.49
C GLU A 64 16.36 -19.20 0.40
N ILE A 65 15.07 -19.14 0.70
CA ILE A 65 14.30 -17.89 0.73
C ILE A 65 14.73 -17.02 1.92
N ASP A 66 14.92 -17.62 3.08
CA ASP A 66 15.41 -16.93 4.28
C ASP A 66 16.80 -16.33 4.03
N THR A 67 17.69 -17.11 3.42
CA THR A 67 19.04 -16.65 3.03
C THR A 67 18.95 -15.47 2.06
N LEU A 68 18.14 -15.58 1.01
CA LEU A 68 17.95 -14.51 0.02
C LEU A 68 17.45 -13.20 0.66
N ILE A 69 16.51 -13.31 1.60
CA ILE A 69 15.96 -12.14 2.30
C ILE A 69 17.03 -11.52 3.20
N GLU A 70 17.81 -12.32 3.92
CA GLU A 70 18.85 -11.78 4.81
C GLU A 70 19.93 -11.06 4.01
N GLU A 71 20.42 -11.65 2.93
CA GLU A 71 21.42 -11.03 2.04
C GLU A 71 20.94 -9.68 1.51
N ALA A 72 19.71 -9.62 0.98
CA ALA A 72 19.11 -8.38 0.49
C ALA A 72 18.95 -7.31 1.60
N ARG A 73 18.63 -7.73 2.84
CA ARG A 73 18.53 -6.82 4.00
C ARG A 73 19.89 -6.24 4.38
N GLU A 74 20.93 -7.07 4.39
CA GLU A 74 22.30 -6.65 4.69
C GLU A 74 22.82 -5.65 3.65
N GLU A 75 22.56 -5.89 2.36
CA GLU A 75 22.93 -4.99 1.27
C GLU A 75 22.31 -3.59 1.45
N VAL A 76 20.99 -3.52 1.67
CA VAL A 76 20.30 -2.25 1.92
C VAL A 76 20.81 -1.56 3.19
N HIS A 77 21.17 -2.32 4.22
CA HIS A 77 21.76 -1.76 5.43
C HIS A 77 23.14 -1.15 5.15
N ALA A 78 24.00 -1.86 4.42
CA ALA A 78 25.33 -1.41 4.05
C ALA A 78 25.26 -0.12 3.21
N GLU A 79 24.37 -0.04 2.22
CA GLU A 79 24.16 1.16 1.40
C GLU A 79 23.77 2.38 2.24
N LYS A 80 22.82 2.22 3.17
CA LYS A 80 22.36 3.29 4.07
C LYS A 80 23.46 3.79 4.99
N GLN A 81 24.32 2.89 5.48
CA GLN A 81 25.46 3.25 6.33
C GLN A 81 26.57 3.93 5.54
N GLY A 82 26.85 3.47 4.31
CA GLY A 82 27.80 4.12 3.42
C GLY A 82 27.40 5.56 3.09
N ARG A 83 26.11 5.79 2.83
CA ARG A 83 25.55 7.13 2.54
C ARG A 83 25.53 8.09 3.73
N LYS A 84 25.65 7.59 4.97
CA LYS A 84 25.77 8.41 6.19
C LYS A 84 27.21 8.76 6.55
N LYS A 85 28.20 8.05 5.98
CA LYS A 85 29.63 8.26 6.23
C LYS A 85 30.33 9.09 5.15
N ALA A 86 29.65 9.35 4.03
CA ALA A 86 30.07 10.27 2.96
C ALA A 86 29.43 11.64 3.16
#